data_AF-A0A0L7M678-F1
#
_entry.id   AF-A0A0L7M678-F1
#
_cell.length_a   1.000
_cell.length_b   1.000
_cell.length_c   1.000
_cell.angle_alpha   90.00
_cell.angle_beta   90.00
_cell.angle_gamma   90.00
#
_symmetry.space_group_name_H-M   'P 1'
#
loop_
_entity.id
_entity.type
_entity.pdbx_description
1 polymer ?
#
loop_
_entity_poly.entity_id
_entity_poly.type
_entity_poly.pdbx_seq_one_letter_code
_entity_poly.pdbx_strand_id
1 'polypeptide(L)'
;MSEKWKKKNGKKKRIFYDSSCSSNSSENEDIETIDNYILITKLINNRNVDIEDIKDICKNEHIEICPYYLSKENIKNADIILLPYICILNENIRNNLKINIKNNIVIFDESQNIIENINSCNSVSISNHHILFCKIILNEYIKKYKNVLNNNNIIMIKQIIVYCNLLLESFTSIQQNLININKYTLLSKLDVLNLNNISNFLNNSMFCRKIKIFTES
;
A
#
# COMPACT_ATOMS: atom_id res chain seq x y z
N MET A 1 -32.41 33.34 12.66
CA MET A 1 -31.15 34.04 12.41
C MET A 1 -30.25 33.06 11.70
N SER A 2 -30.38 33.00 10.37
CA SER A 2 -29.98 31.88 9.54
C SER A 2 -29.14 32.45 8.38
N GLU A 3 -27.82 32.40 8.52
CA GLU A 3 -26.92 32.84 7.46
C GLU A 3 -26.60 31.69 6.51
N LYS A 4 -27.04 31.90 5.28
CA LYS A 4 -26.98 31.00 4.13
C LYS A 4 -25.54 30.82 3.64
N TRP A 5 -25.14 29.57 3.45
CA TRP A 5 -23.96 29.20 2.66
C TRP A 5 -24.08 29.74 1.23
N LYS A 6 -23.23 30.73 0.88
CA LYS A 6 -23.05 31.17 -0.51
C LYS A 6 -22.20 30.14 -1.26
N LYS A 7 -22.80 29.40 -2.18
CA LYS A 7 -22.09 28.59 -3.19
C LYS A 7 -21.25 29.51 -4.09
N LYS A 8 -19.92 29.52 -3.92
CA LYS A 8 -18.99 30.04 -4.93
C LYS A 8 -18.84 28.99 -6.04
N ASN A 9 -19.45 29.24 -7.19
CA ASN A 9 -19.21 28.52 -8.44
C ASN A 9 -17.88 28.98 -9.04
N GLY A 10 -16.76 28.43 -8.57
CA GLY A 10 -15.49 28.44 -9.30
C GLY A 10 -15.41 27.18 -10.18
N LYS A 11 -14.99 27.33 -11.45
CA LYS A 11 -14.72 26.18 -12.34
C LYS A 11 -13.69 25.26 -11.68
N LYS A 12 -14.10 24.07 -11.28
CA LYS A 12 -13.25 23.06 -10.64
C LYS A 12 -12.40 22.37 -11.69
N LYS A 13 -11.08 22.57 -11.67
CA LYS A 13 -10.14 21.94 -12.60
C LYS A 13 -9.69 20.59 -12.04
N ARG A 14 -10.46 19.53 -12.28
CA ARG A 14 -10.05 18.14 -11.98
C ARG A 14 -8.99 17.69 -12.98
N ILE A 15 -7.83 17.28 -12.50
CA ILE A 15 -6.74 16.74 -13.34
C ILE A 15 -6.74 15.21 -13.22
N PHE A 16 -6.77 14.54 -14.37
CA PHE A 16 -6.46 13.10 -14.50
C PHE A 16 -5.01 12.96 -14.96
N TYR A 17 -4.28 12.01 -14.39
CA TYR A 17 -2.90 11.70 -14.78
C TYR A 17 -2.88 10.33 -15.46
N ASP A 18 -2.77 10.32 -16.79
CA ASP A 18 -2.55 9.08 -17.54
C ASP A 18 -1.06 8.75 -17.56
N SER A 19 -0.75 7.55 -17.06
CA SER A 19 0.60 6.98 -17.01
C SER A 19 0.96 6.32 -18.33
N SER A 20 1.04 7.09 -19.42
CA SER A 20 1.58 6.58 -20.69
C SER A 20 2.38 7.65 -21.40
N CYS A 21 3.70 7.46 -21.42
CA CYS A 21 4.59 8.17 -22.32
C CYS A 21 4.43 7.55 -23.73
N SER A 22 3.93 8.33 -24.67
CA SER A 22 4.18 8.11 -26.10
C SER A 22 4.12 9.43 -26.83
N SER A 23 5.26 9.81 -27.39
CA SER A 23 5.41 10.87 -28.38
C SER A 23 4.45 10.66 -29.54
N ASN A 24 3.61 11.67 -29.84
CA ASN A 24 3.27 12.09 -31.19
C ASN A 24 2.64 13.49 -31.13
N SER A 25 3.18 14.39 -31.94
CA SER A 25 2.72 15.75 -32.16
C SER A 25 1.52 15.78 -33.10
N SER A 26 0.43 16.43 -32.69
CA SER A 26 -0.55 17.04 -33.60
C SER A 26 -1.31 18.13 -32.86
N GLU A 27 -1.37 19.30 -33.52
CA GLU A 27 -1.80 20.59 -33.00
C GLU A 27 -3.32 20.71 -32.77
N ASN A 28 -3.66 21.72 -31.95
CA ASN A 28 -4.94 22.44 -31.80
C ASN A 28 -5.92 21.94 -30.73
N GLU A 29 -5.94 22.63 -29.58
CA GLU A 29 -7.04 23.52 -29.15
C GLU A 29 -6.70 24.11 -27.76
N ASP A 30 -6.95 25.42 -27.59
CA ASP A 30 -6.64 26.24 -26.42
C ASP A 30 -7.33 25.77 -25.12
N ILE A 31 -6.80 24.71 -24.52
CA ILE A 31 -7.01 24.40 -23.12
C ILE A 31 -5.86 25.08 -22.40
N GLU A 32 -6.15 26.03 -21.51
CA GLU A 32 -5.22 26.49 -20.47
C GLU A 32 -4.70 25.26 -19.70
N THR A 33 -3.66 24.63 -20.24
CA THR A 33 -2.74 23.74 -19.57
C THR A 33 -2.09 24.59 -18.50
N ILE A 34 -2.79 24.77 -17.38
CA ILE A 34 -2.20 25.36 -16.18
C ILE A 34 -0.89 24.61 -15.98
N ASP A 35 0.17 25.39 -16.00
CA ASP A 35 1.55 24.94 -16.07
C ASP A 35 1.95 24.11 -14.85
N ASN A 36 1.54 22.84 -14.82
CA ASN A 36 2.06 21.84 -13.90
C ASN A 36 3.59 21.76 -13.99
N TYR A 37 4.17 22.11 -15.15
CA TYR A 37 5.60 22.27 -15.36
C TYR A 37 6.20 23.49 -14.63
N ILE A 38 5.55 24.65 -14.63
CA ILE A 38 6.02 25.83 -13.87
C ILE A 38 6.00 25.53 -12.37
N LEU A 39 5.02 24.77 -11.91
CA LEU A 39 4.90 24.37 -10.52
C LEU A 39 6.01 23.41 -10.08
N ILE A 40 6.25 22.35 -10.87
CA ILE A 40 7.37 21.42 -10.64
C ILE A 40 8.70 22.20 -10.68
N THR A 41 8.88 23.11 -11.64
CA THR A 41 10.08 23.96 -11.74
C THR A 41 10.27 24.86 -10.51
N LYS A 42 9.19 25.42 -9.95
CA LYS A 42 9.26 26.24 -8.71
C LYS A 42 9.57 25.42 -7.47
N LEU A 43 9.04 24.19 -7.38
CA LEU A 43 9.36 23.25 -6.29
C LEU A 43 10.81 22.77 -6.36
N ILE A 44 11.34 22.54 -7.58
CA ILE A 44 12.75 22.20 -7.82
C ILE A 44 13.69 23.36 -7.45
N ASN A 45 13.25 24.60 -7.64
CA ASN A 45 14.07 25.79 -7.37
C ASN A 45 14.15 26.18 -5.89
N ASN A 46 13.23 25.69 -5.06
CA ASN A 46 13.34 25.84 -3.62
C ASN A 46 14.33 24.80 -3.10
N ARG A 47 15.43 25.25 -2.49
CA ARG A 47 16.43 24.35 -1.90
C ARG A 47 15.87 23.77 -0.60
N ASN A 48 15.98 22.45 -0.44
CA ASN A 48 15.69 21.72 0.80
C ASN A 48 14.23 21.85 1.27
N VAL A 49 13.29 21.32 0.47
CA VAL A 49 11.85 21.40 0.77
C VAL A 49 11.39 20.14 1.47
N ASP A 50 10.80 20.28 2.66
CA ASP A 50 10.16 19.17 3.36
C ASP A 50 8.68 19.02 2.98
N ILE A 51 8.06 17.90 3.36
CA ILE A 51 6.66 17.60 3.00
C ILE A 51 5.66 18.67 3.49
N GLU A 52 5.94 19.31 4.63
CA GLU A 52 5.10 20.38 5.17
C GLU A 52 5.22 21.67 4.34
N ASP A 53 6.42 22.00 3.85
CA ASP A 53 6.62 23.14 2.96
C ASP A 53 5.88 22.93 1.63
N ILE A 54 5.95 21.71 1.06
CA ILE A 54 5.20 21.36 -0.16
C ILE A 54 3.70 21.52 0.07
N LYS A 55 3.22 21.11 1.25
CA LYS A 55 1.80 21.25 1.62
C LYS A 55 1.37 22.70 1.73
N ASP A 56 2.19 23.57 2.30
CA ASP A 56 1.87 24.98 2.44
C ASP A 56 1.94 25.72 1.09
N ILE A 57 2.91 25.38 0.23
CA ILE A 57 2.95 25.84 -1.16
C ILE A 57 1.66 25.40 -1.89
N CYS A 58 1.27 24.14 -1.78
CA CYS A 58 0.03 23.62 -2.39
C CYS A 58 -1.20 24.42 -1.95
N LYS A 59 -1.30 24.78 -0.67
CA LYS A 59 -2.43 25.56 -0.14
C LYS A 59 -2.42 27.00 -0.61
N ASN A 60 -1.28 27.68 -0.50
CA ASN A 60 -1.13 29.11 -0.77
C ASN A 60 -1.37 29.44 -2.24
N GLU A 61 -0.92 28.56 -3.13
CA GLU A 61 -1.06 28.71 -4.58
C GLU A 61 -2.34 28.04 -5.12
N HIS A 62 -3.24 27.57 -4.23
CA HIS A 62 -4.49 26.91 -4.59
C HIS A 62 -4.33 25.72 -5.56
N ILE A 63 -3.29 24.92 -5.36
CA ILE A 63 -2.98 23.74 -6.18
C ILE A 63 -3.79 22.55 -5.68
N GLU A 64 -4.63 21.99 -6.55
CA GLU A 64 -5.45 20.81 -6.26
C GLU A 64 -4.67 19.48 -6.44
N ILE A 65 -3.42 19.43 -5.96
CA ILE A 65 -2.55 18.23 -6.01
C ILE A 65 -2.17 17.83 -4.58
N CYS A 66 -2.23 16.53 -4.31
CA CYS A 66 -1.83 15.97 -3.03
C CYS A 66 -0.29 16.05 -2.86
N PRO A 67 0.22 16.74 -1.81
CA PRO A 67 1.66 16.89 -1.55
C PRO A 67 2.43 15.57 -1.50
N TYR A 68 1.80 14.51 -0.97
CA TYR A 68 2.39 13.17 -0.91
C TYR A 68 2.71 12.61 -2.31
N TYR A 69 1.75 12.66 -3.23
CA TYR A 69 1.94 12.15 -4.59
C TYR A 69 2.90 13.05 -5.38
N LEU A 70 2.83 14.36 -5.19
CA LEU A 70 3.75 15.32 -5.78
C LEU A 70 5.21 15.05 -5.38
N SER A 71 5.48 14.89 -4.09
CA SER A 71 6.82 14.59 -3.57
C SER A 71 7.34 13.26 -4.11
N LYS A 72 6.47 12.25 -4.15
CA LYS A 72 6.76 10.91 -4.65
C LYS A 72 7.13 10.89 -6.14
N GLU A 73 6.48 11.69 -6.98
CA GLU A 73 6.87 11.81 -8.39
C GLU A 73 8.20 12.58 -8.56
N ASN A 74 8.45 13.58 -7.70
CA ASN A 74 9.64 14.42 -7.75
C ASN A 74 10.93 13.74 -7.23
N ILE A 75 10.85 12.54 -6.65
CA ILE A 75 12.02 11.75 -6.21
C ILE A 75 13.09 11.62 -7.30
N LYS A 76 12.71 11.55 -8.57
CA LYS A 76 13.63 11.43 -9.71
C LYS A 76 14.50 12.68 -9.95
N ASN A 77 14.06 13.83 -9.46
CA ASN A 77 14.71 15.12 -9.64
C ASN A 77 15.50 15.54 -8.38
N ALA A 78 15.53 14.70 -7.35
CA ALA A 78 16.21 15.00 -6.09
C ALA A 78 17.67 14.49 -6.13
N ASP A 79 18.61 15.35 -5.71
CA ASP A 79 20.01 14.96 -5.54
C ASP A 79 20.24 14.15 -4.25
N ILE A 80 19.49 14.49 -3.19
CA ILE A 80 19.57 13.85 -1.87
C ILE A 80 18.15 13.52 -1.41
N ILE A 81 17.95 12.30 -0.93
CA ILE A 81 16.67 11.84 -0.41
C ILE A 81 16.89 11.29 1.00
N LEU A 82 16.19 11.87 1.97
CA LEU A 82 16.19 11.41 3.35
C LEU A 82 15.05 10.41 3.54
N LEU A 83 15.38 9.19 4.00
CA LEU A 83 14.44 8.08 4.10
C LEU A 83 14.64 7.29 5.39
N PRO A 84 13.57 6.82 6.03
CA PRO A 84 13.67 5.77 7.05
C PRO A 84 14.24 4.49 6.45
N TYR A 85 14.92 3.67 7.27
CA TYR A 85 15.49 2.39 6.82
C TYR A 85 14.48 1.48 6.13
N ILE A 86 13.24 1.41 6.65
CA ILE A 86 12.18 0.56 6.13
C ILE A 86 11.90 0.84 4.64
N CYS A 87 12.00 2.10 4.20
CA CYS A 87 11.78 2.49 2.81
C CYS A 87 12.86 1.96 1.86
N ILE A 88 14.06 1.68 2.38
CA ILE A 88 15.18 1.12 1.63
C ILE A 88 15.20 -0.41 1.76
N LEU A 89 14.99 -0.95 2.96
CA LEU A 89 15.11 -2.37 3.26
C LEU A 89 13.93 -3.21 2.74
N ASN A 90 12.71 -2.68 2.76
CA ASN A 90 11.54 -3.39 2.27
C ASN A 90 11.32 -3.10 0.78
N GLU A 91 11.50 -4.12 -0.06
CA GLU A 91 11.36 -4.01 -1.51
C GLU A 91 9.98 -3.51 -1.97
N ASN A 92 8.91 -3.98 -1.34
CA ASN A 92 7.56 -3.57 -1.72
C ASN A 92 7.35 -2.08 -1.44
N ILE A 93 7.83 -1.58 -0.30
CA ILE A 93 7.73 -0.16 0.06
C ILE A 93 8.61 0.67 -0.88
N ARG A 94 9.84 0.22 -1.13
CA ARG A 94 10.79 0.89 -2.04
C ARG A 94 10.23 1.05 -3.46
N ASN A 95 9.71 -0.03 -4.03
CA ASN A 95 9.10 -0.04 -5.35
C ASN A 95 7.86 0.86 -5.39
N ASN A 96 7.03 0.81 -4.34
CA ASN A 96 5.88 1.69 -4.21
C ASN A 96 6.30 3.16 -4.18
N LEU A 97 7.40 3.52 -3.54
CA LEU A 97 7.93 4.89 -3.49
C LEU A 97 8.72 5.30 -4.74
N LYS A 98 8.85 4.43 -5.74
CA LYS A 98 9.65 4.68 -6.96
C LYS A 98 11.13 4.98 -6.67
N ILE A 99 11.67 4.44 -5.57
CA ILE A 99 13.06 4.61 -5.18
C ILE A 99 13.90 3.54 -5.89
N ASN A 100 14.84 3.97 -6.72
CA ASN A 100 15.82 3.08 -7.33
C ASN A 100 17.14 3.18 -6.56
N ILE A 101 17.73 2.05 -6.17
CA ILE A 101 19.05 2.01 -5.50
C ILE A 101 20.17 1.84 -6.53
N LYS A 102 19.88 1.30 -7.72
CA LYS A 102 20.88 1.06 -8.74
C LYS A 102 21.44 2.39 -9.25
N ASN A 103 22.78 2.49 -9.30
CA ASN A 103 23.55 3.68 -9.65
C ASN A 103 23.42 4.85 -8.65
N ASN A 104 22.98 4.59 -7.41
CA ASN A 104 22.93 5.58 -6.35
C ASN A 104 23.84 5.19 -5.18
N ILE A 105 24.28 6.19 -4.41
CA ILE A 105 25.02 5.99 -3.17
C ILE A 105 24.00 5.93 -2.02
N VAL A 106 24.05 4.85 -1.24
CA VAL A 106 23.20 4.69 -0.05
C VAL A 106 24.05 4.86 1.19
N ILE A 107 23.66 5.80 2.05
CA ILE A 107 24.33 6.07 3.33
C ILE A 107 23.36 5.68 4.44
N PHE A 108 23.78 4.74 5.28
CA PHE A 108 23.05 4.40 6.49
C PHE A 108 23.66 5.17 7.66
N ASP A 109 22.92 6.17 8.15
CA ASP A 109 23.27 6.88 9.39
C ASP A 109 22.90 6.01 10.60
N GLU A 110 23.72 5.98 11.65
CA GLU A 110 23.49 5.18 12.87
C GLU A 110 23.26 3.65 12.62
N SER A 111 24.12 3.05 11.79
CA SER A 111 23.96 1.68 11.28
C SER A 111 23.91 0.54 12.31
N GLN A 112 24.17 0.81 13.60
CA GLN A 112 24.11 -0.18 14.66
C GLN A 112 22.75 -0.89 14.78
N ASN A 113 21.64 -0.22 14.42
CA ASN A 113 20.29 -0.77 14.51
C ASN A 113 19.81 -1.43 13.19
N ILE A 114 20.66 -1.52 12.16
CA ILE A 114 20.22 -1.98 10.84
C ILE A 114 19.74 -3.44 10.86
N ILE A 115 20.36 -4.29 11.67
CA ILE A 115 20.03 -5.71 11.78
C ILE A 115 18.64 -5.89 12.41
N GLU A 116 18.36 -5.15 13.48
CA GLU A 116 17.04 -5.15 14.14
C GLU A 116 15.94 -4.65 13.18
N ASN A 117 16.23 -3.62 12.39
CA ASN A 117 15.32 -3.10 11.39
C ASN A 117 15.07 -4.11 10.26
N ILE A 118 16.09 -4.87 9.81
CA ILE A 118 15.91 -5.97 8.85
C ILE A 118 15.04 -7.07 9.44
N ASN A 119 15.31 -7.48 10.68
CA ASN A 119 14.55 -8.54 11.35
C ASN A 119 13.09 -8.14 11.54
N SER A 120 12.81 -6.92 12.00
CA SER A 120 11.45 -6.41 12.15
C SER A 120 10.72 -6.23 10.82
N CYS A 121 11.41 -5.84 9.74
CA CYS A 121 10.81 -5.76 8.40
C CYS A 121 10.40 -7.11 7.82
N ASN A 122 11.09 -8.19 8.21
CA ASN A 122 10.90 -9.52 7.63
C ASN A 122 10.23 -10.53 8.59
N SER A 123 9.82 -10.09 9.78
CA SER A 123 9.13 -10.93 10.75
C SER A 123 7.74 -10.39 11.06
N VAL A 124 6.84 -11.29 11.45
CA VAL A 124 5.49 -10.95 11.88
C VAL A 124 5.09 -11.84 13.05
N SER A 125 4.51 -11.24 14.08
CA SER A 125 3.94 -11.95 15.22
C SER A 125 2.43 -12.08 15.06
N ILE A 126 1.91 -13.29 15.08
CA ILE A 126 0.47 -13.57 14.97
C ILE A 126 0.02 -14.33 16.22
N SER A 127 -0.92 -13.76 16.95
CA SER A 127 -1.54 -14.38 18.13
C SER A 127 -2.76 -15.22 17.74
N ASN A 128 -3.10 -16.22 18.56
CA ASN A 128 -4.28 -17.07 18.39
C ASN A 128 -5.58 -16.28 18.15
N HIS A 129 -5.79 -15.20 18.92
CA HIS A 129 -6.96 -14.33 18.78
C HIS A 129 -7.06 -13.64 17.41
N HIS A 130 -5.93 -13.29 16.77
CA HIS A 130 -5.96 -12.69 15.43
C HIS A 130 -6.54 -13.68 14.41
N ILE A 131 -6.13 -14.95 14.47
CA ILE A 131 -6.60 -15.98 13.53
C ILE A 131 -8.07 -16.31 13.78
N LEU A 132 -8.48 -16.39 15.04
CA LEU A 132 -9.87 -16.60 15.42
C LEU A 132 -10.77 -15.47 14.89
N PHE A 133 -10.35 -14.22 15.08
CA PHE A 133 -11.05 -13.04 14.57
C PHE A 133 -11.15 -13.07 13.04
N CYS A 134 -10.06 -13.36 12.33
CA CYS A 134 -10.06 -13.51 10.88
C CYS A 134 -11.08 -14.56 10.42
N LYS A 135 -11.12 -15.74 11.07
CA LYS A 135 -12.09 -16.79 10.76
C LYS A 135 -13.53 -16.32 10.93
N ILE A 136 -13.84 -15.60 12.01
CA ILE A 136 -15.19 -15.09 12.27
C ILE A 136 -15.59 -14.10 11.17
N ILE A 137 -14.73 -13.13 10.86
CA ILE A 137 -14.97 -12.15 9.80
C ILE A 137 -15.22 -12.81 8.45
N LEU A 138 -14.40 -13.79 8.07
CA LEU A 138 -14.53 -14.48 6.79
C LEU A 138 -15.88 -15.21 6.67
N ASN A 139 -16.35 -15.82 7.77
CA ASN A 139 -17.67 -16.45 7.80
C ASN A 139 -18.80 -15.43 7.66
N GLU A 140 -18.73 -14.32 8.39
CA GLU A 140 -19.73 -13.24 8.28
C GLU A 140 -19.73 -12.59 6.89
N TYR A 141 -18.55 -12.43 6.29
CA TYR A 141 -18.42 -11.91 4.94
C TYR A 141 -19.11 -12.80 3.90
N ILE A 142 -18.92 -14.12 3.98
CA ILE A 142 -19.64 -15.07 3.10
C ILE A 142 -21.15 -14.98 3.32
N LYS A 143 -21.61 -14.93 4.58
CA LYS A 143 -23.05 -14.85 4.89
C LYS A 143 -23.68 -13.59 4.30
N LYS A 144 -23.05 -12.43 4.49
CA LYS A 144 -23.56 -11.13 4.01
C LYS A 144 -23.60 -11.04 2.49
N TYR A 145 -22.58 -11.54 1.81
CA TYR A 145 -22.42 -11.40 0.35
C TYR A 145 -22.72 -12.68 -0.44
N LYS A 146 -23.45 -13.64 0.15
CA LYS A 146 -23.73 -14.97 -0.43
C LYS A 146 -24.29 -14.91 -1.85
N ASN A 147 -25.16 -13.94 -2.14
CA ASN A 147 -25.84 -13.82 -3.45
C ASN A 147 -25.04 -13.01 -4.49
N VAL A 148 -23.95 -12.35 -4.08
CA VAL A 148 -23.15 -11.47 -4.93
C VAL A 148 -21.80 -12.10 -5.27
N LEU A 149 -21.28 -12.96 -4.39
CA LEU A 149 -19.98 -13.59 -4.58
C LEU A 149 -20.04 -14.70 -5.65
N ASN A 150 -19.12 -14.64 -6.61
CA ASN A 150 -18.91 -15.72 -7.56
C ASN A 150 -18.44 -17.00 -6.85
N ASN A 151 -18.81 -18.16 -7.39
CA ASN A 151 -18.45 -19.47 -6.83
C ASN A 151 -16.94 -19.63 -6.59
N ASN A 152 -16.09 -19.17 -7.53
CA ASN A 152 -14.64 -19.23 -7.36
C ASN A 152 -14.16 -18.45 -6.12
N ASN A 153 -14.71 -17.25 -5.89
CA ASN A 153 -14.37 -16.45 -4.70
C ASN A 153 -14.85 -17.15 -3.43
N ILE A 154 -16.05 -17.75 -3.44
CA ILE A 154 -16.55 -18.50 -2.28
C ILE A 154 -15.62 -19.67 -1.95
N ILE A 155 -15.15 -20.42 -2.96
CA ILE A 155 -14.22 -21.54 -2.76
C ILE A 155 -12.89 -21.03 -2.17
N MET A 156 -12.33 -19.95 -2.71
CA MET A 156 -11.08 -19.37 -2.17
C MET A 156 -11.25 -18.90 -0.72
N ILE A 157 -12.34 -18.20 -0.39
CA ILE A 157 -12.59 -17.76 0.98
C ILE A 157 -12.77 -18.95 1.92
N LYS A 158 -13.46 -20.01 1.48
CA LYS A 158 -13.58 -21.27 2.25
C LYS A 158 -12.21 -21.93 2.46
N GLN A 159 -11.33 -21.94 1.47
CA GLN A 159 -9.97 -22.45 1.63
C GLN A 159 -9.17 -21.63 2.67
N ILE A 160 -9.34 -20.31 2.69
CA ILE A 160 -8.73 -19.44 3.73
C ILE A 160 -9.31 -19.76 5.11
N ILE A 161 -10.62 -20.04 5.22
CA ILE A 161 -11.23 -20.45 6.49
C ILE A 161 -10.65 -21.80 6.97
N VAL A 162 -10.46 -22.76 6.05
CA VAL A 162 -9.79 -24.04 6.39
C VAL A 162 -8.35 -23.79 6.82
N TYR A 163 -7.62 -22.90 6.14
CA TYR A 163 -6.28 -22.48 6.54
C TYR A 163 -6.26 -21.91 7.96
N CYS A 164 -7.20 -21.02 8.30
CA CYS A 164 -7.33 -20.51 9.67
C CYS A 164 -7.60 -21.63 10.69
N ASN A 165 -8.41 -22.63 10.36
CA ASN A 165 -8.65 -23.77 11.27
C ASN A 165 -7.38 -24.58 11.53
N LEU A 166 -6.62 -24.90 10.47
CA LEU A 166 -5.36 -25.63 10.58
C LEU A 166 -4.33 -24.85 11.40
N LEU A 167 -4.26 -23.53 11.20
CA LEU A 167 -3.44 -22.67 12.05
C LEU A 167 -3.90 -22.69 13.51
N LEU A 168 -5.20 -22.59 13.81
CA LEU A 168 -5.69 -22.68 15.19
C LEU A 168 -5.35 -24.03 15.85
N GLU A 169 -5.47 -25.14 15.11
CA GLU A 169 -5.07 -26.48 15.58
C GLU A 169 -3.55 -26.57 15.82
N SER A 170 -2.75 -25.86 15.02
CA SER A 170 -1.30 -25.83 15.20
C SER A 170 -0.86 -25.20 16.54
N PHE A 171 -1.60 -24.20 17.05
CA PHE A 171 -1.29 -23.58 18.35
C PHE A 171 -1.40 -24.54 19.54
N THR A 172 -2.24 -25.59 19.44
CA THR A 172 -2.42 -26.57 20.52
C THR A 172 -1.60 -27.83 20.30
N SER A 173 -1.48 -28.27 19.05
CA SER A 173 -0.80 -29.53 18.69
C SER A 173 0.73 -29.41 18.67
N ILE A 174 1.27 -28.22 18.41
CA ILE A 174 2.70 -28.01 18.23
C ILE A 174 3.28 -27.37 19.50
N GLN A 175 3.99 -28.16 20.30
CA GLN A 175 4.59 -27.71 21.58
C GLN A 175 6.03 -27.19 21.44
N GLN A 176 6.57 -27.06 20.22
CA GLN A 176 7.95 -26.62 19.99
C GLN A 176 8.02 -25.11 19.77
N ASN A 177 8.94 -24.45 20.49
CA ASN A 177 9.14 -23.00 20.40
C ASN A 177 9.80 -22.55 19.09
N LEU A 178 10.56 -23.43 18.42
CA LEU A 178 11.27 -23.11 17.18
C LEU A 178 11.21 -24.30 16.22
N ILE A 179 10.72 -24.03 15.00
CA ILE A 179 10.42 -25.07 14.00
C ILE A 179 10.75 -24.52 12.61
N ASN A 180 11.43 -25.33 11.81
CA ASN A 180 11.67 -25.04 10.40
C ASN A 180 10.37 -25.17 9.60
N ILE A 181 10.19 -24.36 8.56
CA ILE A 181 8.99 -24.32 7.72
C ILE A 181 8.58 -25.70 7.22
N ASN A 182 9.51 -26.52 6.72
CA ASN A 182 9.19 -27.86 6.18
C ASN A 182 8.57 -28.77 7.26
N LYS A 183 9.12 -28.72 8.48
CA LYS A 183 8.61 -29.49 9.62
C LYS A 183 7.26 -28.93 10.07
N TYR A 184 7.12 -27.61 10.11
CA TYR A 184 5.87 -26.95 10.48
C TYR A 184 4.75 -27.30 9.49
N THR A 185 4.99 -27.24 8.19
CA THR A 185 4.00 -27.57 7.15
C THR A 185 3.48 -29.01 7.28
N LEU A 186 4.36 -29.96 7.59
CA LEU A 186 3.99 -31.36 7.80
C LEU A 186 3.15 -31.54 9.07
N LEU A 187 3.57 -30.95 10.19
CA LEU A 187 2.85 -31.07 11.47
C LEU A 187 1.50 -30.35 11.47
N SER A 188 1.41 -29.20 10.81
CA SER A 188 0.18 -28.40 10.70
C SER A 188 -0.79 -28.90 9.62
N LYS A 189 -0.42 -29.95 8.87
CA LYS A 189 -1.22 -30.52 7.77
C LYS A 189 -1.61 -29.47 6.71
N LEU A 190 -0.75 -28.45 6.53
CA LEU A 190 -0.99 -27.35 5.59
C LEU A 190 -0.78 -27.77 4.12
N ASP A 191 -0.14 -28.92 3.91
CA ASP A 191 0.04 -29.58 2.61
C ASP A 191 -1.29 -29.96 1.92
N VAL A 192 -2.37 -30.11 2.69
CA VAL A 192 -3.72 -30.33 2.17
C VAL A 192 -4.23 -29.14 1.35
N LEU A 193 -3.68 -27.94 1.56
CA LEU A 193 -4.10 -26.72 0.88
C LEU A 193 -3.09 -26.28 -0.17
N ASN A 194 -3.59 -25.79 -1.31
CA ASN A 194 -2.75 -25.12 -2.29
C ASN A 194 -2.44 -23.68 -1.83
N LEU A 195 -1.37 -23.52 -1.06
CA LEU A 195 -0.93 -22.23 -0.53
C LEU A 195 -0.60 -21.22 -1.62
N ASN A 196 -0.13 -21.65 -2.80
CA ASN A 196 0.17 -20.76 -3.92
C ASN A 196 -1.11 -20.10 -4.47
N ASN A 197 -2.19 -20.87 -4.60
CA ASN A 197 -3.49 -20.33 -5.03
C ASN A 197 -4.03 -19.33 -4.01
N ILE A 198 -3.93 -19.64 -2.72
CA ILE A 198 -4.34 -18.74 -1.64
C ILE A 198 -3.51 -17.46 -1.67
N SER A 199 -2.18 -17.57 -1.78
CA SER A 199 -1.27 -16.42 -1.86
C SER A 199 -1.59 -15.55 -3.07
N ASN A 200 -1.80 -16.14 -4.24
CA ASN A 200 -2.16 -15.40 -5.45
C ASN A 200 -3.51 -14.69 -5.31
N PHE A 201 -4.50 -15.35 -4.71
CA PHE A 201 -5.79 -14.74 -4.43
C PHE A 201 -5.66 -13.54 -3.47
N LEU A 202 -4.87 -13.66 -2.40
CA LEU A 202 -4.68 -12.58 -1.42
C LEU A 202 -3.89 -11.39 -1.99
N ASN A 203 -2.88 -11.64 -2.84
CA ASN A 203 -1.99 -10.60 -3.36
C ASN A 203 -2.56 -9.89 -4.60
N ASN A 204 -3.19 -10.63 -5.52
CA ASN A 204 -3.61 -10.08 -6.81
C ASN A 204 -5.05 -9.57 -6.82
N SER A 205 -5.85 -9.93 -5.81
CA SER A 205 -7.24 -9.50 -5.74
C SER A 205 -7.44 -8.30 -4.80
N MET A 206 -8.49 -7.53 -5.06
CA MET A 206 -8.95 -6.47 -4.15
C MET A 206 -9.64 -7.02 -2.88
N PHE A 207 -9.54 -8.33 -2.62
CA PHE A 207 -10.24 -9.00 -1.53
C PHE A 207 -9.82 -8.48 -0.16
N CYS A 208 -8.51 -8.40 0.13
CA CYS A 208 -8.00 -7.90 1.40
C CYS A 208 -8.50 -6.49 1.70
N ARG A 209 -8.54 -5.61 0.68
CA ARG A 209 -9.09 -4.26 0.81
C ARG A 209 -10.59 -4.27 1.10
N LYS A 210 -11.36 -5.12 0.42
CA LYS A 210 -12.81 -5.26 0.63
C LYS A 210 -13.14 -5.79 2.03
N ILE A 211 -12.37 -6.76 2.52
CA ILE A 211 -12.53 -7.26 3.89
C ILE A 211 -12.20 -6.18 4.91
N LYS A 212 -11.12 -5.42 4.72
CA LYS A 212 -10.77 -4.32 5.62
C LYS A 212 -11.90 -3.29 5.75
N ILE A 213 -12.49 -2.89 4.62
CA ILE A 213 -13.64 -1.98 4.62
C ILE A 213 -14.84 -2.60 5.34
N PHE A 214 -15.07 -3.90 5.16
CA PHE A 214 -16.14 -4.62 5.84
C PHE A 214 -15.93 -4.73 7.36
N THR A 215 -14.69 -4.83 7.84
CA THR A 215 -14.39 -4.88 9.28
C THR A 215 -14.51 -3.53 9.97
N GLU A 216 -14.34 -2.44 9.22
CA GLU A 216 -14.45 -1.06 9.72
C GLU A 216 -15.90 -0.52 9.66
N SER A 217 -16.81 -1.24 8.98
CA SER A 217 -18.22 -0.86 8.79
C SER A 217 -19.16 -1.50 9.80
#